data_AF-W6JV85-F1
#
_entry.id   AF-W6JV85-F1
#
_cell.length_a   1.000
_cell.length_b   1.000
_cell.length_c   1.000
_cell.angle_alpha   90.00
_cell.angle_beta   90.00
_cell.angle_gamma   90.00
#
_symmetry.space_group_name_H-M   'P 1'
#
loop_
_entity.id
_entity.type
_entity.pdbx_description
1 polymer ?
#
loop_
_entity_poly.entity_id
_entity_poly.type
_entity_poly.pdbx_seq_one_letter_code
_entity_poly.pdbx_strand_id
1 'polypeptide(L)' 'MTIRAGDIVIPAVGAANRDPEVFPHPDTPDVDRVGPRHLSFGAGAHACIGMALARLELLVTLRELSRALPDLTLGCAVTT' A
#
# COMPACT_ATOMS: atom_id res chain seq x y z
N MET A 1 -20.65 4.71 18.51
CA MET A 1 -19.55 4.58 19.51
C MET A 1 -18.89 5.94 19.64
N THR A 2 -18.56 6.35 20.86
CA THR A 2 -17.89 7.64 21.11
C THR A 2 -16.51 7.37 21.67
N ILE A 3 -15.48 8.00 21.09
CA ILE A 3 -14.09 7.92 21.57
C ILE A 3 -13.94 8.87 22.77
N ARG A 4 -13.29 8.40 23.83
CA ARG A 4 -13.07 9.15 25.08
C ARG A 4 -11.61 9.59 25.20
N ALA A 5 -11.38 10.61 26.04
CA ALA A 5 -10.01 11.04 26.35
C ALA A 5 -9.22 9.91 27.00
N GLY A 6 -8.02 9.65 26.49
CA GLY A 6 -7.15 8.57 26.95
C GLY A 6 -7.37 7.23 26.22
N ASP A 7 -8.38 7.11 25.37
CA ASP A 7 -8.57 5.90 24.56
C ASP A 7 -7.42 5.75 23.55
N ILE A 8 -6.90 4.53 23.45
CA ILE A 8 -5.97 4.16 22.37
C ILE A 8 -6.80 3.87 21.12
N VAL A 9 -6.46 4.53 20.03
CA VAL A 9 -7.07 4.32 18.72
C VAL A 9 -5.99 3.87 17.75
N ILE A 10 -6.22 2.74 17.08
CA ILE A 10 -5.33 2.21 16.05
C ILE A 10 -6.01 2.37 14.69
N PRO A 11 -5.49 3.23 13.80
CA PRO A 11 -6.01 3.33 12.45
C PRO A 11 -5.78 2.02 11.69
N ALA A 12 -6.86 1.38 11.26
CA ALA A 12 -6.81 0.17 10.44
C ALA A 12 -6.47 0.52 8.98
N VAL A 13 -5.24 0.98 8.71
CA VAL A 13 -4.79 1.44 7.38
C VAL A 13 -5.04 0.40 6.29
N GLY A 14 -4.80 -0.89 6.59
CA GLY A 14 -5.04 -1.98 5.64
C GLY A 14 -6.51 -2.16 5.25
N ALA A 15 -7.44 -1.83 6.15
CA ALA A 15 -8.88 -1.84 5.87
C ALA A 15 -9.29 -0.56 5.12
N ALA A 16 -8.78 0.61 5.52
CA ALA A 16 -9.05 1.87 4.82
C ALA A 16 -8.56 1.85 3.36
N ASN A 17 -7.40 1.23 3.09
CA ASN A 17 -6.90 1.03 1.72
C ASN A 17 -7.74 0.04 0.89
N ARG A 18 -8.70 -0.65 1.52
CA ARG A 18 -9.63 -1.60 0.90
C ARG A 18 -11.09 -1.19 1.08
N ASP A 19 -11.35 0.06 1.48
CA ASP A 19 -12.71 0.53 1.70
C ASP A 19 -13.47 0.57 0.35
N PRO A 20 -14.56 -0.20 0.18
CA PRO A 20 -15.31 -0.25 -1.08
C PRO A 20 -16.04 1.05 -1.41
N GLU A 21 -16.26 1.95 -0.43
CA GLU A 21 -16.83 3.28 -0.69
C GLU A 21 -15.81 4.20 -1.39
N VAL A 22 -14.51 3.92 -1.23
CA VAL A 22 -13.41 4.71 -1.79
C VAL A 22 -12.77 4.02 -3.00
N PHE A 23 -12.62 2.69 -2.94
CA PHE A 23 -11.94 1.87 -3.94
C PHE A 23 -12.89 0.78 -4.45
N PRO A 24 -13.51 0.94 -5.63
CA PRO A 24 -14.28 -0.11 -6.26
C PRO A 24 -13.43 -1.37 -6.47
N HIS A 25 -13.99 -2.55 -6.19
CA HIS A 25 -13.29 -3.84 -6.26
C HIS A 25 -11.95 -3.84 -5.48
N PRO A 26 -11.96 -3.54 -4.17
CA PRO A 26 -10.74 -3.23 -3.41
C PRO A 26 -9.76 -4.39 -3.30
N ASP A 27 -10.25 -5.63 -3.36
CA ASP A 27 -9.43 -6.85 -3.29
C ASP A 27 -8.85 -7.28 -4.64
N THR A 28 -9.27 -6.65 -5.74
CA THR A 28 -8.69 -6.91 -7.07
C THR A 28 -7.39 -6.11 -7.21
N PRO A 29 -6.25 -6.77 -7.46
CA PRO A 29 -5.00 -6.08 -7.77
C PRO A 29 -5.09 -5.46 -9.17
N ASP A 30 -5.19 -4.14 -9.22
CA ASP A 30 -5.24 -3.35 -10.45
C ASP A 30 -4.16 -2.27 -10.39
N VAL A 31 -3.12 -2.44 -11.22
CA VAL A 31 -1.96 -1.52 -11.27
C VAL A 31 -2.27 -0.23 -12.03
N ASP A 32 -3.32 -0.24 -12.85
CA ASP A 32 -3.76 0.91 -13.65
C ASP A 32 -4.87 1.71 -12.94
N ARG A 33 -5.25 1.30 -11.72
CA ARG A 33 -6.28 1.96 -10.92
C ARG A 33 -5.99 3.45 -10.75
N VAL A 34 -6.90 4.27 -11.25
CA VAL A 34 -6.92 5.72 -11.03
C VAL A 34 -7.89 6.04 -9.89
N GLY A 35 -7.50 6.91 -8.97
CA GLY A 35 -8.35 7.25 -7.85
C GLY A 35 -7.64 8.03 -6.73
N PRO A 36 -8.28 8.13 -5.55
CA PRO A 36 -7.70 8.78 -4.39
C PRO A 36 -6.43 8.06 -3.92
N ARG A 37 -5.57 8.79 -3.21
CA ARG A 37 -4.32 8.24 -2.69
C ARG A 37 -4.58 7.26 -1.55
N HIS A 38 -3.88 6.13 -1.57
CA HIS A 38 -3.84 5.18 -0.45
C HIS A 38 -3.15 5.80 0.78
N LEU A 39 -3.45 5.26 1.97
CA LEU A 39 -2.93 5.69 3.27
C LEU A 39 -1.70 4.90 3.75
N SER A 40 -1.09 4.05 2.91
CA SER A 40 0.12 3.28 3.28
C SER A 40 1.31 4.13 3.73
N PHE A 41 1.32 5.42 3.37
CA PHE A 41 2.32 6.39 3.83
C PHE A 41 1.76 7.36 4.89
N GLY A 42 0.62 7.04 5.50
CA GLY A 42 -0.09 7.91 6.42
C GLY A 42 -0.66 9.16 5.76
N ALA A 43 -1.08 10.11 6.59
CA ALA A 43 -1.62 11.41 6.19
C ALA A 43 -1.36 12.47 7.27
N GLY A 44 -1.52 13.74 6.92
CA GLY A 44 -1.37 14.87 7.84
C GLY A 44 0.08 15.11 8.29
N ALA A 45 0.24 15.68 9.49
CA ALA A 45 1.54 16.09 10.02
C ALA A 45 2.54 14.94 10.23
N HIS A 46 2.05 13.71 10.34
CA HIS A 46 2.86 12.50 10.51
C HIS A 46 2.87 11.61 9.25
N ALA A 47 2.55 12.18 8.08
CA ALA A 47 2.78 11.49 6.82
C ALA A 47 4.25 11.08 6.69
N CYS A 48 4.50 9.96 6.04
CA CYS A 48 5.83 9.39 5.91
C CYS A 48 6.80 10.39 5.25
N ILE A 49 7.79 10.82 6.01
CA ILE A 49 8.85 11.72 5.53
C ILE A 49 9.62 11.12 4.34
N GLY A 50 9.71 9.79 4.28
CA GLY A 50 10.39 9.05 3.23
C GLY A 50 9.52 8.73 2.01
N MET A 51 8.26 9.19 1.92
CA MET A 51 7.33 8.80 0.85
C MET A 51 7.93 8.98 -0.56
N ALA A 52 8.61 10.10 -0.81
CA ALA A 52 9.21 10.37 -2.12
C ALA A 52 10.38 9.42 -2.42
N LEU A 53 11.23 9.17 -1.43
CA LEU A 53 12.37 8.26 -1.56
C LEU A 53 11.91 6.82 -1.77
N ALA A 54 11.00 6.31 -0.94
CA ALA A 54 10.47 4.96 -1.05
C ALA A 54 9.82 4.69 -2.43
N ARG A 55 9.15 5.70 -2.99
CA ARG A 55 8.57 5.60 -4.35
C ARG A 55 9.63 5.53 -5.43
N LEU A 56 10.69 6.33 -5.32
CA LEU A 56 11.82 6.30 -6.24
C LEU A 56 12.53 4.94 -6.20
N GLU A 57 12.82 4.45 -4.99
CA GLU A 57 13.43 3.14 -4.77
C GLU A 57 12.59 2.03 -5.40
N LEU A 58 11.28 1.99 -5.12
CA LEU A 58 10.39 0.98 -5.70
C LEU A 58 10.37 1.02 -7.24
N LEU A 59 10.34 2.22 -7.83
CA LEU A 59 10.35 2.38 -9.28
C LEU A 59 11.65 1.85 -9.90
N VAL A 60 12.80 2.16 -9.29
CA VAL A 60 14.10 1.66 -9.76
C VAL A 60 14.19 0.16 -9.58
N THR A 61 13.85 -0.35 -8.39
CA THR A 61 13.91 -1.78 -8.08
C THR A 61 13.04 -2.61 -9.01
N LEU A 62 11.77 -2.25 -9.20
CA LEU A 62 10.87 -3.00 -10.09
C LEU A 62 11.36 -2.99 -11.54
N ARG A 63 11.89 -1.85 -12.01
CA ARG A 63 12.43 -1.73 -13.37
C ARG A 63 13.67 -2.61 -13.57
N GLU A 64 14.62 -2.55 -12.63
CA GLU A 64 15.86 -3.31 -12.73
C GLU A 64 15.65 -4.81 -12.53
N LEU A 65 14.79 -5.21 -11.59
CA LEU A 65 14.43 -6.62 -11.41
C LEU A 65 13.79 -7.19 -12.67
N SER A 66 12.83 -6.47 -13.26
CA SER A 66 12.15 -6.94 -14.48
C SER A 66 13.09 -7.06 -15.68
N ARG A 67 14.14 -6.23 -15.74
CA ARG A 67 15.17 -6.27 -16.79
C ARG A 67 16.20 -7.37 -16.57
N ALA A 68 16.69 -7.51 -15.34
CA ALA A 68 17.76 -8.44 -15.00
C ALA A 68 17.28 -9.88 -14.84
N LEU A 69 16.04 -10.07 -14.40
CA LEU A 69 15.42 -11.36 -14.07
C LEU A 69 14.00 -11.42 -14.69
N PRO A 70 13.88 -11.46 -16.03
CA PRO A 70 12.57 -11.44 -16.70
C PRO A 70 11.69 -12.64 -16.37
N ASP A 71 12.30 -13.79 -16.05
CA ASP A 71 11.62 -15.04 -15.72
C ASP A 71 11.63 -15.32 -14.20
N LEU A 72 11.66 -14.26 -13.37
CA LEU A 72 11.66 -14.41 -11.92
C LEU A 72 10.40 -15.12 -11.44
N THR A 73 10.57 -16.26 -10.78
CA THR A 73 9.49 -17.07 -10.22
C THR A 73 9.78 -17.41 -8.76
N LEU A 74 8.73 -17.81 -8.03
CA LEU A 74 8.88 -18.28 -6.65
C LEU A 74 9.63 -19.63 -6.65
N GLY A 75 10.61 -19.78 -5.76
CA GLY A 75 11.39 -21.01 -5.63
C GLY A 75 10.65 -22.17 -4.97
N CYS A 76 9.45 -21.94 -4.44
CA CYS A 76 8.59 -22.95 -3.83
C CYS A 76 7.12 -22.52 -3.88
N ALA A 77 6.22 -23.47 -3.60
CA ALA A 77 4.80 -23.18 -3.49
C ALA A 77 4.50 -22.34 -2.23
N VAL A 78 3.63 -21.33 -2.39
CA VAL A 78 3.06 -20.60 -1.26
C VAL A 78 1.98 -21.46 -0.62
N THR A 79 2.17 -21.87 0.63
CA THR A 79 1.12 -22.52 1.40
C THR A 79 0.23 -21.43 2.00
N THR A 80 -1.08 -21.50 1.73
CA THR A 80 -2.07 -20.53 2.21
C THR A 80 -2.57 -20.91 3.60
#